data_AF-A0A0H5QC95-F1
#
_entry.id   AF-A0A0H5QC95-F1
#
_cell.length_a   1.000
_cell.length_b   1.000
_cell.length_c   1.000
_cell.angle_alpha   90.00
_cell.angle_beta   90.00
_cell.angle_gamma   90.00
#
_symmetry.space_group_name_H-M   'P 1'
#
loop_
_entity.id
_entity.type
_entity.pdbx_description
1 polymer ?
#
loop_
_entity_poly.entity_id
_entity_poly.type
_entity_poly.pdbx_seq_one_letter_code
_entity_poly.pdbx_strand_id
1 'polypeptide(L)'
;MKKITLDFENETVELHFDGQNGVEHFPGLKELEQPILSLLGYQKVDMRPVADAVNAYVNGQISEQEFRLLMTAACLSDPDAPMEQEPEAPALD
;
A
#
# COMPACT_ATOMS: atom_id res chain seq x y z
N MET A 1 -8.80 20.45 -18.95
CA MET A 1 -8.91 19.10 -18.35
C MET A 1 -9.06 19.31 -16.86
N LYS A 2 -10.08 18.75 -16.22
CA LYS A 2 -10.33 18.97 -14.79
C LYS A 2 -9.42 18.04 -13.98
N LYS A 3 -8.62 18.58 -13.06
CA LYS A 3 -7.68 17.80 -12.24
C LYS A 3 -7.75 18.24 -10.78
N ILE A 4 -7.66 17.28 -9.87
CA ILE A 4 -7.43 17.49 -8.45
C ILE A 4 -6.13 16.77 -8.12
N THR A 5 -5.19 17.46 -7.45
CA THR A 5 -4.01 16.84 -6.86
C THR A 5 -4.19 16.83 -5.34
N LEU A 6 -3.98 15.68 -4.71
CA LEU A 6 -3.99 15.53 -3.24
C LEU A 6 -2.55 15.31 -2.79
N ASP A 7 -2.07 16.19 -1.91
CA ASP A 7 -0.80 16.02 -1.21
C ASP A 7 -1.10 15.73 0.26
N PHE A 8 -1.07 14.45 0.61
CA PHE A 8 -1.35 13.99 1.96
C PHE A 8 -0.24 14.35 2.95
N GLU A 9 1.02 14.51 2.49
CA GLU A 9 2.13 14.84 3.39
C GLU A 9 2.11 16.30 3.81
N ASN A 10 1.87 17.20 2.85
CA ASN A 10 1.76 18.64 3.11
C ASN A 10 0.33 19.08 3.45
N GLU A 11 -0.63 18.16 3.47
CA GLU A 11 -2.04 18.42 3.74
C GLU A 11 -2.66 19.48 2.82
N THR A 12 -2.35 19.43 1.53
CA THR A 12 -2.87 20.37 0.54
C THR A 12 -3.67 19.70 -0.57
N VAL A 13 -4.64 20.45 -1.09
CA VAL A 13 -5.43 20.08 -2.26
C VAL A 13 -5.23 21.14 -3.33
N GLU A 14 -4.80 20.71 -4.51
CA GLU A 14 -4.64 21.57 -5.67
C GLU A 14 -5.78 21.32 -6.66
N LEU A 15 -6.49 22.38 -7.04
CA LEU A 15 -7.65 22.32 -7.92
C LEU A 15 -7.31 22.98 -9.25
N HIS A 16 -7.55 22.27 -10.36
CA HIS A 16 -7.35 22.75 -11.72
C HIS A 16 -8.66 22.60 -12.50
N PHE A 17 -9.47 23.65 -12.49
CA PHE A 17 -10.74 23.74 -13.19
C PHE A 17 -10.88 25.06 -13.96
N ASP A 18 -11.76 25.08 -14.96
CA ASP A 18 -12.19 26.32 -15.60
C ASP A 18 -12.93 27.19 -14.59
N GLY A 19 -12.25 28.23 -14.07
CA GLY A 19 -12.79 29.18 -13.09
C GLY A 19 -12.29 29.02 -11.65
N GLN A 20 -11.59 27.93 -11.31
CA GLN A 20 -10.96 27.74 -10.01
C GLN A 20 -9.60 27.07 -10.19
N ASN A 21 -8.54 27.82 -9.88
CA ASN A 21 -7.16 27.37 -9.87
C ASN A 21 -6.50 27.83 -8.58
N GLY A 22 -5.93 26.90 -7.81
CA GLY A 22 -5.28 27.23 -6.55
C GLY A 22 -4.91 26.02 -5.71
N VAL A 23 -4.15 26.30 -4.67
CA VAL A 23 -3.76 25.33 -3.63
C VAL A 23 -4.43 25.76 -2.34
N GLU A 24 -5.13 24.82 -1.70
CA GLU A 24 -5.82 25.02 -0.43
C GLU A 24 -5.26 24.05 0.61
N HIS A 25 -5.10 24.52 1.85
CA HIS A 25 -4.65 23.69 2.96
C HIS A 25 -5.84 23.05 3.67
N PHE A 26 -5.77 21.74 3.90
CA PHE A 26 -6.80 20.94 4.54
C PHE A 26 -6.21 20.16 5.71
N PRO A 27 -6.14 20.75 6.92
CA PRO A 27 -5.64 20.06 8.11
C PRO A 27 -6.41 18.77 8.37
N GLY A 28 -5.68 17.67 8.63
CA GLY A 28 -6.25 16.33 8.81
C GLY A 28 -6.38 15.52 7.51
N LEU A 29 -5.99 16.09 6.35
CA LEU A 29 -6.02 15.36 5.08
C LEU A 29 -5.12 14.11 5.12
N LYS A 30 -3.99 14.18 5.84
CA LYS A 30 -3.07 13.03 6.00
C LYS A 30 -3.76 11.82 6.62
N GLU A 31 -4.64 12.05 7.60
CA GLU A 31 -5.36 10.98 8.30
C GLU A 31 -6.40 10.31 7.40
N LEU A 32 -6.81 10.99 6.33
CA LEU A 32 -7.79 10.51 5.35
C LEU A 32 -7.15 9.82 4.13
N GLU A 33 -5.82 9.71 4.06
CA GLU A 33 -5.12 9.10 2.93
C GLU A 33 -5.65 7.70 2.60
N GLN A 34 -5.66 6.79 3.57
CA GLN A 34 -6.10 5.41 3.35
C GLN A 34 -7.59 5.30 2.96
N PRO A 35 -8.53 5.98 3.65
CA PRO A 35 -9.92 6.07 3.20
C PRO A 35 -10.08 6.58 1.77
N ILE A 36 -9.38 7.66 1.40
CA ILE A 36 -9.48 8.26 0.06
C ILE A 36 -8.91 7.33 -1.01
N LEU A 37 -7.73 6.76 -0.78
CA LEU A 37 -7.12 5.81 -1.71
C LEU A 37 -8.01 4.57 -1.90
N SER A 38 -8.63 4.08 -0.82
CA SER A 38 -9.59 2.97 -0.88
C SER A 38 -10.81 3.30 -1.73
N LEU A 39 -11.37 4.51 -1.61
CA LEU A 39 -12.48 4.98 -2.45
C LEU A 39 -12.10 5.08 -3.93
N LEU A 40 -10.82 5.35 -4.22
CA LEU A 40 -10.27 5.39 -5.58
C LEU A 40 -9.89 4.00 -6.12
N GLY A 41 -10.14 2.93 -5.36
CA GLY A 41 -9.85 1.55 -5.75
C GLY A 41 -8.40 1.12 -5.52
N TYR A 42 -7.58 1.94 -4.86
CA TYR A 42 -6.25 1.53 -4.42
C TYR A 42 -6.36 0.69 -3.16
N GLN A 43 -5.57 -0.38 -3.10
CA GLN A 43 -5.47 -1.20 -1.90
C GLN A 43 -4.16 -0.91 -1.17
N LYS A 44 -4.22 -0.97 0.16
CA LYS A 44 -3.03 -0.93 0.99
C LYS A 44 -2.31 -2.27 0.90
N VAL A 45 -1.07 -2.25 0.45
CA VAL A 45 -0.22 -3.45 0.36
C VAL A 45 0.86 -3.38 1.44
N ASP A 46 1.08 -4.49 2.13
CA ASP A 46 2.22 -4.61 3.05
C ASP A 46 3.51 -4.80 2.26
N MET A 47 4.39 -3.79 2.28
CA MET A 47 5.67 -3.82 1.58
C MET A 47 6.80 -4.44 2.40
N ARG A 48 6.58 -4.85 3.66
CA ARG A 48 7.60 -5.49 4.49
C ARG A 48 8.23 -6.72 3.84
N PRO A 49 7.46 -7.67 3.26
CA PRO A 49 8.05 -8.83 2.59
C PRO A 49 8.95 -8.46 1.42
N VAL A 50 8.62 -7.37 0.71
CA VAL A 50 9.45 -6.85 -0.39
C VAL A 50 10.76 -6.30 0.15
N ALA A 51 10.69 -5.47 1.19
CA ALA A 51 11.86 -4.89 1.84
C ALA A 51 12.79 -5.97 2.41
N ASP A 52 12.23 -7.00 3.05
CA ASP A 52 12.98 -8.11 3.63
C ASP A 52 13.70 -8.92 2.54
N ALA A 53 13.01 -9.23 1.44
CA ALA A 53 13.61 -9.95 0.32
C ALA A 53 14.73 -9.14 -0.36
N VAL A 54 14.54 -7.82 -0.54
CA VAL A 54 15.60 -6.94 -1.07
C VAL A 54 16.81 -6.93 -0.15
N ASN A 55 16.59 -6.77 1.16
CA ASN A 55 17.65 -6.75 2.15
C ASN A 55 18.42 -8.09 2.17
N ALA A 56 17.71 -9.22 2.16
CA ALA A 56 18.32 -10.55 2.13
C ALA A 56 19.17 -10.76 0.86
N TYR A 57 18.69 -10.30 -0.30
CA TYR A 57 19.43 -10.42 -1.55
C TYR A 57 20.70 -9.54 -1.56
N VAL A 58 20.59 -8.28 -1.15
CA VAL A 58 21.73 -7.33 -1.10
C VAL A 58 22.80 -7.79 -0.12
N ASN A 59 22.41 -8.41 1.00
CA ASN A 59 23.34 -8.97 1.97
C ASN A 59 23.88 -10.36 1.59
N GLY A 60 23.51 -10.89 0.41
CA GLY A 60 23.94 -12.21 -0.06
C GLY A 60 23.39 -13.38 0.75
N GLN A 61 22.32 -13.17 1.51
CA GLN A 61 21.66 -14.20 2.33
C GLN A 61 20.79 -15.14 1.49
N ILE A 62 20.34 -14.67 0.33
CA ILE A 62 19.57 -15.46 -0.66
C ILE A 62 20.17 -15.26 -2.05
N SER A 63 19.97 -16.26 -2.92
CA SER A 63 20.34 -16.20 -4.33
C SER A 63 19.39 -15.32 -5.15
N GLU A 64 19.81 -14.93 -6.36
CA GLU A 64 18.95 -14.19 -7.30
C GLU A 64 17.67 -14.98 -7.66
N GLN A 65 17.77 -16.30 -7.75
CA GLN A 65 16.63 -17.15 -8.06
C GLN A 65 15.59 -17.13 -6.93
N GLU A 66 16.05 -17.22 -5.68
CA GLU A 66 15.19 -17.11 -4.49
C GLU A 66 14.57 -15.71 -4.38
N PHE A 67 15.32 -14.66 -4.66
CA PHE A 67 14.79 -13.29 -4.71
C PHE A 67 13.65 -13.15 -5.72
N ARG A 68 13.82 -13.68 -6.94
CA ARG A 68 12.78 -13.66 -7.99
C ARG A 68 11.52 -14.41 -7.58
N LEU A 69 11.66 -15.53 -6.88
CA LEU A 69 10.54 -16.29 -6.33
C LEU A 69 9.78 -15.48 -5.27
N LEU A 70 10.49 -14.86 -4.32
CA LEU A 70 9.89 -14.03 -3.27
C LEU A 70 9.18 -12.79 -3.84
N MET A 71 9.76 -12.13 -4.84
CA MET A 71 9.10 -11.01 -5.53
C MET A 71 7.85 -11.43 -6.27
N THR A 72 7.89 -12.58 -6.93
CA THR A 72 6.72 -13.13 -7.63
C THR A 72 5.60 -13.43 -6.62
N ALA A 73 5.92 -14.03 -5.47
CA ALA A 73 4.95 -14.28 -4.42
C ALA A 73 4.38 -12.98 -3.82
N ALA A 74 5.21 -11.96 -3.57
CA ALA A 74 4.76 -10.66 -3.06
C ALA A 74 3.85 -9.91 -4.04
N CYS A 75 4.07 -10.07 -5.35
CA CYS A 75 3.23 -9.48 -6.40
C CYS A 75 1.97 -10.29 -6.72
N LEU A 76 1.97 -11.61 -6.46
CA LEU A 76 0.84 -12.53 -6.70
C LEU A 76 0.02 -12.82 -5.44
N SER A 77 0.33 -12.17 -4.31
CA SER A 77 -0.49 -12.27 -3.11
C SER A 77 -1.86 -11.64 -3.41
N ASP A 78 -2.78 -12.50 -3.85
CA ASP A 78 -4.16 -12.16 -4.20
C ASP A 78 -4.84 -11.56 -2.95
N PRO A 79 -5.35 -10.32 -3.01
CA PRO A 79 -5.97 -9.69 -1.85
C PRO A 79 -7.29 -10.34 -1.42
N ASP A 80 -7.85 -11.22 -2.27
CA ASP A 80 -9.05 -12.03 -2.00
C ASP A 80 -8.73 -13.43 -1.43
N ALA A 81 -7.45 -13.75 -1.17
CA ALA A 81 -7.12 -15.00 -0.49
C ALA A 81 -7.72 -14.97 0.94
N PRO A 82 -8.63 -15.89 1.29
CA PRO A 82 -9.20 -15.93 2.63
C PRO A 82 -8.06 -16.10 3.63
N MET A 83 -8.03 -15.25 4.67
CA MET A 83 -7.13 -15.44 5.80
C MET A 83 -7.23 -16.89 6.28
N GLU A 84 -6.17 -17.68 6.10
CA GLU A 84 -6.11 -19.02 6.68
C GLU A 84 -6.27 -18.86 8.19
N GLN A 85 -7.42 -19.31 8.70
CA GLN A 85 -7.70 -19.32 10.13
C GLN A 85 -6.63 -20.18 10.80
N GLU A 86 -5.91 -19.59 11.76
CA GLU A 86 -4.97 -20.33 12.61
C GLU A 86 -5.65 -21.58 13.17
N PRO A 87 -4.94 -22.73 13.26
CA PRO A 87 -5.54 -23.97 13.71
C PRO A 87 -6.06 -23.80 15.13
N GLU A 88 -7.38 -23.96 15.29
CA GLU A 88 -8.10 -23.92 16.55
C GLU A 88 -7.41 -24.89 17.54
N ALA A 89 -6.94 -24.36 18.67
CA ALA A 89 -6.29 -25.16 19.69
C ALA A 89 -7.25 -26.26 20.18
N PRO A 90 -6.79 -27.50 20.41
CA PRO A 90 -7.66 -28.61 20.76
C PRO A 90 -8.34 -28.33 22.10
N ALA A 91 -9.68 -28.38 22.11
CA ALA A 91 -10.47 -28.40 23.33
C ALA A 91 -10.11 -29.66 24.13
N LEU A 92 -9.67 -29.47 25.37
CA LEU A 92 -9.45 -30.55 26.33
C LEU A 92 -10.82 -30.95 26.90
N ASP A 93 -11.21 -32.21 26.68
CA ASP A 93 -12.29 -32.91 27.39
C ASP A 93 -11.90 -33.19 28.85
#